data_AF-A0A8T9CQB4-F1
#
_entry.id   AF-A0A8T9CQB4-F1
#
_cell.length_a   1.000
_cell.length_b   1.000
_cell.length_c   1.000
_cell.angle_alpha   90.00
_cell.angle_beta   90.00
_cell.angle_gamma   90.00
#
_symmetry.space_group_name_H-M   'P 1'
#
loop_
_entity.id
_entity.type
_entity.pdbx_description
1 polymer ?
#
loop_
_entity_poly.entity_id
_entity_poly.type
_entity_poly.pdbx_seq_one_letter_code
_entity_poly.pdbx_strand_id
1 'polypeptide(L)'
;MPPTPSLDYYQTLEVEKSADTETITASYRRLARVHHPDKDRENPEATAKFQQIQEAYEHLSDPAKRARHDGRSRGRGPIGSPFNFSSYSSRSAYDTFDFGYNEDDDEDDDSFYHGGFEEMDEAVRDFIRSQFLFNPDFSARPGTGFGHSNHASREEELRKMQEKREAQARYTELRKASLAESQARAEEARIKDEAKAKAKREAEEQELSSRKQREDEERVRQVKMWDNLNAITLAEQQSTCLHTTFWPKEARKRKFKCGCCGQKRGPTAYKCPHCALLSCQGCLSNLIQKLAASTS
;
A
#
# COMPACT_ATOMS: atom_id res chain seq x y z
N MET A 1 8.72 1.92 -35.31
CA MET A 1 7.34 1.43 -35.06
C MET A 1 6.58 1.43 -36.37
N PRO A 2 5.96 0.33 -36.82
CA PRO A 2 5.05 0.38 -37.94
C PRO A 2 3.76 1.11 -37.51
N PRO A 3 3.21 2.00 -38.34
CA PRO A 3 1.98 2.74 -38.02
C PRO A 3 0.79 1.79 -38.12
N THR A 4 -0.01 1.65 -37.05
CA THR A 4 -1.20 0.80 -37.08
C THR A 4 -2.40 1.54 -37.67
N PRO A 5 -3.17 0.86 -38.56
CA PRO A 5 -4.36 1.41 -39.18
C PRO A 5 -5.44 1.62 -38.12
N SER A 6 -6.36 2.58 -38.34
CA SER A 6 -7.50 2.90 -37.48
C SER A 6 -8.21 1.64 -36.95
N LEU A 7 -7.80 1.16 -35.78
CA LEU A 7 -8.34 -0.02 -35.12
C LEU A 7 -9.63 0.39 -34.41
N ASP A 8 -10.73 -0.28 -34.71
CA ASP A 8 -12.00 -0.09 -34.01
C ASP A 8 -11.81 -0.63 -32.58
N TYR A 9 -11.62 0.26 -31.59
CA TYR A 9 -11.36 -0.11 -30.19
C TYR A 9 -12.46 -1.03 -29.61
N TYR A 10 -13.68 -0.90 -30.13
CA TYR A 10 -14.81 -1.75 -29.76
C TYR A 10 -14.63 -3.19 -30.26
N GLN A 11 -14.06 -3.37 -31.45
CA GLN A 11 -13.76 -4.69 -32.00
C GLN A 11 -12.63 -5.39 -31.23
N THR A 12 -11.61 -4.64 -30.81
CA THR A 12 -10.48 -5.17 -30.01
C THR A 12 -10.91 -5.68 -28.64
N LEU A 13 -11.91 -5.04 -28.02
CA LEU A 13 -12.47 -5.47 -26.74
C LEU A 13 -13.65 -6.47 -26.89
N GLU A 14 -14.01 -6.87 -28.12
CA GLU A 14 -15.17 -7.71 -28.42
C GLU A 14 -16.49 -7.17 -27.83
N VAL A 15 -16.66 -5.84 -27.81
CA VAL A 15 -17.83 -5.16 -27.24
C VAL A 15 -18.59 -4.36 -28.30
N GLU A 16 -19.89 -4.21 -28.10
CA GLU A 16 -20.72 -3.35 -28.95
C GLU A 16 -20.48 -1.86 -28.64
N LYS A 17 -20.69 -0.98 -29.62
CA LYS A 17 -20.55 0.48 -29.46
C LYS A 17 -21.51 1.08 -28.42
N SER A 18 -22.60 0.39 -28.15
CA SER A 18 -23.61 0.70 -27.13
C SER A 18 -23.29 0.16 -25.73
N ALA A 19 -22.17 -0.57 -25.56
CA ALA A 19 -21.83 -1.21 -24.30
C ALA A 19 -21.61 -0.20 -23.17
N ASP A 20 -22.08 -0.57 -21.98
CA ASP A 20 -21.85 0.16 -20.75
C ASP A 20 -20.41 -0.04 -20.23
N THR A 21 -19.94 0.91 -19.44
CA THR A 21 -18.61 0.92 -18.80
C THR A 21 -18.35 -0.35 -17.98
N GLU A 22 -19.37 -0.92 -17.34
CA GLU A 22 -19.26 -2.20 -16.62
C GLU A 22 -18.95 -3.37 -17.57
N THR A 23 -19.58 -3.38 -18.75
CA THR A 23 -19.38 -4.42 -19.77
C THR A 23 -18.00 -4.33 -20.41
N ILE A 24 -17.52 -3.10 -20.65
CA ILE A 24 -16.16 -2.81 -21.14
C ILE A 24 -15.12 -3.31 -20.13
N THR A 25 -15.33 -3.03 -18.84
CA THR A 25 -14.45 -3.47 -17.75
C THR A 25 -14.46 -4.99 -17.59
N ALA A 26 -15.62 -5.63 -17.72
CA ALA A 26 -15.75 -7.09 -17.66
C ALA A 26 -15.03 -7.78 -18.83
N SER A 27 -15.17 -7.26 -20.05
CA SER A 27 -14.48 -7.82 -21.23
C SER A 27 -12.96 -7.64 -21.13
N TYR A 28 -12.49 -6.47 -20.69
CA TYR A 28 -11.07 -6.22 -20.43
C TYR A 28 -10.48 -7.22 -19.43
N ARG A 29 -11.16 -7.45 -18.29
CA ARG A 29 -10.72 -8.43 -17.27
C ARG A 29 -10.66 -9.86 -17.81
N ARG A 30 -11.58 -10.23 -18.70
CA ARG A 30 -11.58 -11.54 -19.37
C ARG A 30 -10.39 -11.67 -20.32
N LEU A 31 -10.18 -10.70 -21.20
CA LEU A 31 -9.11 -10.72 -22.20
C LEU A 31 -7.72 -10.58 -21.58
N ALA A 32 -7.55 -9.75 -20.54
CA ALA A 32 -6.29 -9.59 -19.82
C ALA A 32 -5.83 -10.88 -19.12
N ARG A 33 -6.75 -11.75 -18.68
CA ARG A 33 -6.41 -13.05 -18.08
C ARG A 33 -6.03 -14.11 -19.12
N VAL A 34 -6.47 -13.94 -20.36
CA VAL A 34 -6.18 -14.83 -21.48
C VAL A 34 -4.83 -14.45 -22.10
N HIS A 35 -4.60 -13.16 -22.35
CA HIS A 35 -3.39 -12.64 -22.99
C HIS A 35 -2.34 -12.12 -22.00
N HIS A 36 -2.36 -12.58 -20.75
CA HIS A 36 -1.36 -12.14 -19.77
C HIS A 36 0.03 -12.68 -20.17
N PRO A 37 1.09 -11.84 -20.21
CA PRO A 37 2.43 -12.26 -20.65
C PRO A 37 3.05 -13.35 -19.77
N ASP A 38 2.52 -13.56 -18.56
CA ASP A 38 2.97 -14.63 -17.67
C ASP A 38 2.47 -16.03 -18.06
N LYS A 39 1.36 -16.13 -18.81
CA LYS A 39 0.83 -17.43 -19.26
C LYS A 39 1.44 -17.91 -20.57
N ASP A 40 1.79 -16.98 -21.46
CA ASP A 40 2.31 -17.25 -22.80
C ASP A 40 3.67 -16.57 -23.02
N ARG A 41 4.67 -16.97 -22.22
CA ARG A 41 6.03 -16.39 -22.25
C ARG A 41 6.81 -16.63 -23.55
N GLU A 42 6.31 -17.50 -24.44
CA GLU A 42 7.00 -17.91 -25.68
C GLU A 42 6.44 -17.29 -26.96
N ASN A 43 5.35 -16.49 -26.91
CA ASN A 43 4.74 -15.88 -28.10
C ASN A 43 4.78 -14.35 -28.08
N PRO A 44 5.56 -13.68 -28.95
CA PRO A 44 5.60 -12.21 -29.03
C PRO A 44 4.27 -11.58 -29.49
N GLU A 45 3.38 -12.37 -30.11
CA GLU A 45 2.04 -11.92 -30.51
C GLU A 45 1.09 -11.69 -29.32
N ALA A 46 1.29 -12.39 -28.20
CA ALA A 46 0.47 -12.21 -27.00
C ALA A 46 0.69 -10.82 -26.39
N THR A 47 1.94 -10.36 -26.38
CA THR A 47 2.32 -9.01 -25.93
C THR A 47 1.72 -7.93 -26.82
N ALA A 48 1.75 -8.11 -28.15
CA ALA A 48 1.17 -7.16 -29.09
C ALA A 48 -0.36 -7.04 -28.93
N LYS A 49 -1.06 -8.17 -28.75
CA LYS A 49 -2.51 -8.19 -28.49
C LYS A 49 -2.86 -7.58 -27.14
N PHE A 50 -2.06 -7.84 -26.11
CA PHE A 50 -2.26 -7.26 -24.77
C PHE A 50 -2.12 -5.73 -24.79
N GLN A 51 -1.12 -5.21 -25.50
CA GLN A 51 -0.94 -3.77 -25.69
C GLN A 51 -2.15 -3.13 -26.39
N GLN A 52 -2.67 -3.76 -27.44
CA GLN A 52 -3.87 -3.29 -28.15
C GLN A 52 -5.12 -3.29 -27.26
N ILE A 53 -5.30 -4.32 -26.43
CA ILE A 53 -6.41 -4.42 -25.46
C ILE A 53 -6.31 -3.32 -24.40
N GLN A 54 -5.10 -3.01 -23.93
CA GLN A 54 -4.87 -1.96 -22.93
C GLN A 54 -5.13 -0.56 -23.50
N GLU A 55 -4.65 -0.28 -24.71
CA GLU A 55 -4.91 0.98 -25.41
C GLU A 55 -6.42 1.18 -25.63
N ALA A 56 -7.13 0.15 -26.10
CA ALA A 56 -8.58 0.20 -26.29
C ALA A 56 -9.34 0.49 -25.00
N TYR A 57 -8.95 -0.12 -23.88
CA TYR A 57 -9.56 0.13 -22.58
C TYR A 57 -9.29 1.54 -22.07
N GLU A 58 -8.10 2.10 -22.28
CA GLU A 58 -7.79 3.47 -21.84
C GLU A 58 -8.65 4.51 -22.57
N HIS A 59 -8.92 4.30 -23.87
CA HIS A 59 -9.77 5.19 -24.64
C HIS A 59 -11.26 5.03 -24.35
N LEU A 60 -11.72 3.82 -24.02
CA LEU A 60 -13.15 3.53 -23.81
C LEU A 60 -13.61 3.61 -22.34
N SER A 61 -12.69 3.56 -21.38
CA SER A 61 -13.00 3.67 -19.95
C SER A 61 -13.31 5.09 -19.50
N ASP A 62 -12.67 6.10 -20.09
CA ASP A 62 -12.93 7.51 -19.81
C ASP A 62 -14.05 8.04 -20.73
N PRO A 63 -15.19 8.51 -20.20
CA PRO A 63 -16.30 9.04 -21.00
C PRO A 63 -15.89 10.23 -21.87
N ALA A 64 -14.92 11.05 -21.44
CA ALA A 64 -14.42 12.18 -22.22
C ALA A 64 -13.58 11.71 -23.42
N LYS A 65 -12.74 10.69 -23.24
CA LYS A 65 -11.96 10.07 -24.33
C LYS A 65 -12.87 9.31 -25.31
N ARG A 66 -13.88 8.60 -24.81
CA ARG A 66 -14.90 7.91 -25.61
C ARG A 66 -15.69 8.88 -26.49
N ALA A 67 -16.16 9.99 -25.92
CA ALA A 67 -16.88 11.01 -26.68
C ALA A 67 -16.03 11.66 -27.78
N ARG A 68 -14.73 11.87 -27.55
CA ARG A 68 -13.79 12.36 -28.57
C ARG A 68 -13.58 11.34 -29.69
N HIS A 69 -13.49 10.05 -29.36
CA HIS A 69 -13.35 8.98 -30.34
C HIS A 69 -14.61 8.82 -31.20
N ASP A 70 -15.79 8.81 -30.57
CA ASP A 70 -17.08 8.72 -31.25
C ASP A 70 -17.36 9.99 -32.09
N GLY A 71 -16.96 11.17 -31.59
CA GLY A 71 -17.03 12.44 -32.30
C GLY A 71 -16.10 12.50 -33.52
N ARG A 72 -14.90 11.90 -33.42
CA ARG A 72 -13.96 11.76 -34.55
C ARG A 72 -14.50 10.81 -35.62
N SER A 73 -15.13 9.70 -35.22
CA SER A 73 -15.78 8.75 -36.15
C SER A 73 -17.01 9.34 -36.85
N ARG A 74 -17.70 10.30 -36.23
CA ARG A 74 -18.81 11.05 -36.85
C ARG A 74 -18.35 12.26 -37.70
N GLY A 75 -17.05 12.57 -37.70
CA GLY A 75 -16.44 13.71 -38.36
C GLY A 75 -15.83 13.39 -39.73
N ARG A 76 -16.61 12.83 -40.67
CA ARG A 76 -16.34 12.94 -42.11
C ARG A 76 -17.52 13.57 -42.82
N GLY A 77 -17.65 14.89 -42.65
CA GLY A 77 -18.60 15.81 -43.30
C GLY A 77 -18.29 17.26 -42.90
N PRO A 78 -18.47 18.27 -43.77
CA PRO A 78 -17.63 19.48 -43.78
C PRO A 78 -18.08 20.59 -42.81
N ILE A 79 -17.07 21.32 -42.30
CA ILE A 79 -16.98 22.75 -41.92
C ILE A 79 -18.29 23.46 -41.51
N GLY A 80 -18.38 23.95 -40.26
CA GLY A 80 -19.36 24.99 -39.89
C GLY A 80 -19.57 25.32 -38.41
N SER A 81 -18.63 26.06 -37.79
CA SER A 81 -18.83 27.21 -36.87
C SER A 81 -19.62 27.08 -35.52
N PRO A 82 -19.47 28.07 -34.59
CA PRO A 82 -19.21 27.83 -33.16
C PRO A 82 -20.27 28.50 -32.24
N PHE A 83 -20.02 28.46 -30.92
CA PHE A 83 -20.76 29.13 -29.83
C PHE A 83 -21.98 28.40 -29.24
N ASN A 84 -21.83 27.95 -27.99
CA ASN A 84 -22.82 28.31 -26.96
C ASN A 84 -22.17 28.35 -25.57
N PHE A 85 -22.13 29.56 -25.02
CA PHE A 85 -21.72 29.92 -23.66
C PHE A 85 -22.90 30.64 -23.01
N SER A 86 -23.00 30.57 -21.67
CA SER A 86 -24.03 31.13 -20.77
C SER A 86 -25.36 30.35 -20.71
N SER A 87 -26.02 30.17 -19.57
CA SER A 87 -25.84 30.69 -18.21
C SER A 87 -26.96 30.15 -17.31
N TYR A 88 -26.65 29.77 -16.07
CA TYR A 88 -27.49 30.05 -14.90
C TYR A 88 -26.61 29.88 -13.66
N SER A 89 -26.01 30.96 -13.13
CA SER A 89 -26.57 31.92 -12.16
C SER A 89 -26.94 31.32 -10.78
N SER A 90 -25.95 31.38 -9.88
CA SER A 90 -26.01 32.05 -8.56
C SER A 90 -26.98 31.58 -7.44
N ARG A 91 -26.34 31.30 -6.28
CA ARG A 91 -26.76 31.53 -4.87
C ARG A 91 -27.84 30.58 -4.31
N SER A 92 -27.75 30.01 -3.09
CA SER A 92 -27.00 30.36 -1.88
C SER A 92 -26.91 29.19 -0.88
N ALA A 93 -25.75 29.09 -0.22
CA ALA A 93 -25.51 28.83 1.20
C ALA A 93 -25.74 27.43 1.85
N TYR A 94 -24.63 27.00 2.47
CA TYR A 94 -24.38 25.94 3.46
C TYR A 94 -24.25 24.48 2.98
N ASP A 95 -23.06 23.95 3.29
CA ASP A 95 -22.74 22.56 3.64
C ASP A 95 -22.00 21.68 2.59
N THR A 96 -20.66 21.83 2.59
CA THR A 96 -19.68 20.75 2.92
C THR A 96 -18.82 20.09 1.80
N PHE A 97 -17.49 20.14 2.04
CA PHE A 97 -16.26 19.67 1.34
C PHE A 97 -15.62 20.60 0.28
N ASP A 98 -14.68 21.49 0.62
CA ASP A 98 -13.24 21.31 1.01
C ASP A 98 -12.28 21.07 -0.18
N PHE A 99 -11.85 22.18 -0.80
CA PHE A 99 -10.59 22.28 -1.54
C PHE A 99 -9.99 23.66 -1.22
N GLY A 100 -9.05 23.67 -0.27
CA GLY A 100 -8.23 24.83 0.04
C GLY A 100 -7.27 25.13 -1.12
N TYR A 101 -7.49 26.28 -1.76
CA TYR A 101 -6.48 27.01 -2.49
C TYR A 101 -5.33 27.38 -1.55
N ASN A 102 -4.10 27.02 -1.91
CA ASN A 102 -2.92 27.83 -1.60
C ASN A 102 -2.29 28.24 -2.93
N GLU A 103 -2.14 29.55 -3.11
CA GLU A 103 -1.13 30.17 -3.95
C GLU A 103 0.25 29.60 -3.59
N ASP A 104 0.83 28.79 -4.45
CA ASP A 104 2.27 28.53 -4.63
C ASP A 104 2.40 27.48 -5.75
N ASP A 105 2.54 27.92 -7.00
CA ASP A 105 3.00 27.07 -8.10
C ASP A 105 3.71 27.92 -9.17
N ASP A 106 4.90 28.40 -8.81
CA ASP A 106 5.98 28.70 -9.75
C ASP A 106 6.98 27.53 -9.66
N GLU A 107 6.68 26.38 -10.27
CA GLU A 107 7.69 25.36 -10.61
C GLU A 107 7.39 24.78 -12.02
N ASP A 108 8.20 25.25 -12.96
CA ASP A 108 8.65 24.65 -14.22
C ASP A 108 8.25 23.16 -14.46
N ASP A 109 7.27 22.92 -15.36
CA ASP A 109 7.09 21.64 -16.05
C ASP A 109 7.60 21.72 -17.50
N ASP A 110 8.93 21.70 -17.64
CA ASP A 110 9.63 21.41 -18.89
C ASP A 110 10.14 19.94 -18.90
N SER A 111 9.34 19.00 -18.41
CA SER A 111 9.75 17.58 -18.30
C SER A 111 9.17 16.65 -19.37
N PHE A 112 8.46 17.18 -20.37
CA PHE A 112 7.83 16.37 -21.43
C PHE A 112 8.77 15.93 -22.57
N TYR A 113 10.03 16.39 -22.64
CA TYR A 113 10.92 16.10 -23.78
C TYR A 113 12.40 15.85 -23.44
N HIS A 114 12.75 15.14 -22.36
CA HIS A 114 14.16 14.79 -22.11
C HIS A 114 14.42 13.40 -21.48
N GLY A 115 13.80 12.35 -22.02
CA GLY A 115 14.13 10.98 -21.61
C GLY A 115 13.94 9.94 -22.72
N GLY A 116 14.95 9.76 -23.59
CA GLY A 116 15.01 8.61 -24.50
C GLY A 116 15.61 8.86 -25.88
N PHE A 117 16.79 9.50 -25.99
CA PHE A 117 17.49 9.69 -27.28
C PHE A 117 18.92 9.10 -27.29
N GLU A 118 19.23 8.14 -26.41
CA GLU A 118 20.58 7.54 -26.36
C GLU A 118 20.73 6.25 -27.16
N GLU A 119 19.66 5.70 -27.75
CA GLU A 119 19.73 4.48 -28.56
C GLU A 119 18.85 4.59 -29.81
N MET A 120 19.22 5.47 -30.74
CA MET A 120 18.56 5.59 -32.03
C MET A 120 19.61 5.69 -33.16
N ASP A 121 19.39 4.91 -34.21
CA ASP A 121 20.31 4.69 -35.33
C ASP A 121 20.63 6.00 -36.08
N GLU A 122 21.90 6.17 -36.48
CA GLU A 122 22.48 7.42 -37.03
C GLU A 122 21.68 7.97 -38.23
N ALA A 123 21.08 7.09 -39.04
CA ALA A 123 20.27 7.45 -40.21
C ALA A 123 18.94 8.12 -39.86
N VAL A 124 18.36 7.81 -38.69
CA VAL A 124 17.10 8.41 -38.24
C VAL A 124 17.34 9.82 -37.68
N ARG A 125 18.51 10.03 -37.07
CA ARG A 125 18.97 11.34 -36.58
C ARG A 125 19.16 12.35 -37.72
N ASP A 126 19.64 11.90 -38.88
CA ASP A 126 19.90 12.77 -40.05
C ASP A 126 18.61 13.13 -40.82
N PHE A 127 17.62 12.24 -40.82
CA PHE A 127 16.29 12.50 -41.38
C PHE A 127 15.50 13.54 -40.57
N ILE A 128 15.60 13.52 -39.23
CA ILE A 128 14.92 14.50 -38.36
C ILE A 128 15.56 15.89 -38.46
N ARG A 129 16.90 15.98 -38.61
CA ARG A 129 17.59 17.26 -38.88
C ARG A 129 17.19 17.87 -40.22
N SER A 130 17.05 17.05 -41.26
CA SER A 130 16.77 17.54 -42.61
C SER A 130 15.32 17.98 -42.83
N GLN A 131 14.36 17.52 -42.00
CA GLN A 131 12.94 17.82 -42.21
C GLN A 131 12.36 18.93 -41.30
N PHE A 132 12.96 19.22 -40.13
CA PHE A 132 12.31 20.11 -39.14
C PHE A 132 13.13 21.30 -38.61
N LEU A 133 14.43 21.41 -38.89
CA LEU A 133 15.24 22.53 -38.37
C LEU A 133 16.33 22.98 -39.36
N PHE A 134 15.98 23.42 -40.58
CA PHE A 134 16.82 24.36 -41.36
C PHE A 134 16.07 24.82 -42.63
N ASN A 135 15.34 25.94 -42.56
CA ASN A 135 15.10 26.78 -43.73
C ASN A 135 15.96 28.04 -43.54
N PRO A 136 17.13 28.17 -44.20
CA PRO A 136 18.00 29.31 -44.05
C PRO A 136 17.66 30.40 -45.08
N ASP A 137 16.39 30.81 -45.15
CA ASP A 137 15.96 31.95 -45.96
C ASP A 137 14.86 32.77 -45.27
N PHE A 138 15.10 33.11 -44.01
CA PHE A 138 14.44 34.25 -43.38
C PHE A 138 15.35 35.47 -43.54
N SER A 139 15.46 35.91 -44.78
CA SER A 139 16.17 37.12 -45.18
C SER A 139 15.59 38.33 -44.44
N ALA A 140 16.44 38.93 -43.59
CA ALA A 140 16.54 40.34 -43.29
C ALA A 140 15.25 41.17 -43.44
N ARG A 141 14.46 41.29 -42.35
CA ARG A 141 13.69 42.52 -42.10
C ARG A 141 14.60 43.49 -41.32
N PRO A 142 15.00 44.63 -41.89
CA PRO A 142 15.76 45.62 -41.14
C PRO A 142 14.79 46.43 -40.28
N GLY A 143 15.04 46.48 -38.98
CA GLY A 143 14.42 47.48 -38.10
C GLY A 143 13.63 46.90 -36.93
N THR A 144 14.34 46.42 -35.91
CA THR A 144 13.89 46.61 -34.53
C THR A 144 15.14 46.82 -33.69
N GLY A 145 15.25 48.02 -33.11
CA GLY A 145 16.48 48.56 -32.55
C GLY A 145 17.06 47.68 -31.46
N PHE A 146 18.35 47.36 -31.60
CA PHE A 146 19.20 47.04 -30.47
C PHE A 146 19.27 48.29 -29.59
N GLY A 147 18.40 48.35 -28.60
CA GLY A 147 18.53 49.29 -27.50
C GLY A 147 19.86 49.00 -26.81
N HIS A 148 20.84 49.87 -27.00
CA HIS A 148 21.99 49.94 -26.12
C HIS A 148 21.46 50.41 -24.76
N SER A 149 21.04 49.46 -23.91
CA SER A 149 20.85 49.75 -22.50
C SER A 149 22.18 50.19 -21.93
N ASN A 150 22.19 51.30 -21.20
CA ASN A 150 23.36 51.80 -20.48
C ASN A 150 24.02 50.65 -19.71
N HIS A 151 25.34 50.49 -19.82
CA HIS A 151 26.13 49.44 -19.13
C HIS A 151 25.80 49.38 -17.61
N ALA A 152 25.54 50.54 -17.02
CA ALA A 152 25.12 50.69 -15.63
C ALA A 152 23.80 49.97 -15.27
N SER A 153 22.82 49.90 -16.18
CA SER A 153 21.54 49.22 -15.94
C SER A 153 21.67 47.70 -16.00
N ARG A 154 22.56 47.18 -16.85
CA ARG A 154 22.84 45.73 -16.97
C ARG A 154 23.59 45.18 -15.77
N GLU A 155 24.52 45.96 -15.20
CA GLU A 155 25.23 45.60 -13.97
C GLU A 155 24.28 45.51 -12.77
N GLU A 156 23.30 46.42 -12.67
CA GLU A 156 22.29 46.40 -11.61
C GLU A 156 21.34 45.19 -11.75
N GLU A 157 20.93 44.85 -12.97
CA GLU A 157 20.12 43.65 -13.24
C GLU A 157 20.86 42.35 -12.89
N LEU A 158 22.15 42.26 -13.23
CA LEU A 158 22.98 41.11 -12.85
C LEU A 158 23.13 41.00 -11.34
N ARG A 159 23.28 42.12 -10.62
CA ARG A 159 23.31 42.13 -9.14
C ARG A 159 21.99 41.65 -8.54
N LYS A 160 20.85 42.14 -9.05
CA LYS A 160 19.52 41.67 -8.62
C LYS A 160 19.29 40.18 -8.92
N MET A 161 19.78 39.70 -10.07
CA MET A 161 19.71 38.28 -10.43
C MET A 161 20.60 37.43 -9.51
N GLN A 162 21.80 37.91 -9.16
CA GLN A 162 22.68 37.26 -8.19
C GLN A 162 22.03 37.22 -6.80
N GLU A 163 21.50 38.34 -6.32
CA GLU A 163 20.77 38.43 -5.05
C GLU A 163 19.56 37.48 -5.02
N LYS A 164 18.78 37.37 -6.12
CA LYS A 164 17.67 36.43 -6.22
C LYS A 164 18.13 34.98 -6.19
N ARG A 165 19.22 34.64 -6.90
CA ARG A 165 19.81 33.29 -6.88
C ARG A 165 20.38 32.93 -5.50
N GLU A 166 21.01 33.88 -4.82
CA GLU A 166 21.48 33.69 -3.45
C GLU A 166 20.32 33.54 -2.47
N ALA A 167 19.24 34.30 -2.63
CA ALA A 167 18.02 34.16 -1.82
C ALA A 167 17.36 32.80 -2.04
N GLN A 168 17.24 32.35 -3.29
CA GLN A 168 16.74 31.01 -3.63
C GLN A 168 17.63 29.91 -3.04
N ALA A 169 18.96 30.04 -3.16
CA ALA A 169 19.90 29.09 -2.56
C ALA A 169 19.72 29.03 -1.03
N ARG A 170 19.66 30.17 -0.35
CA ARG A 170 19.41 30.24 1.11
C ARG A 170 18.09 29.59 1.50
N TYR A 171 17.02 29.83 0.74
CA TYR A 171 15.72 29.20 0.98
C TYR A 171 15.79 27.67 0.83
N THR A 172 16.45 27.18 -0.23
CA THR A 172 16.60 25.74 -0.44
C THR A 172 17.43 25.08 0.67
N GLU A 173 18.47 25.73 1.16
CA GLU A 173 19.30 25.23 2.27
C GLU A 173 18.51 25.20 3.58
N LEU A 174 17.70 26.21 3.88
CA LEU A 174 16.80 26.21 5.04
C LEU A 174 15.77 25.08 4.95
N ARG A 175 15.20 24.83 3.77
CA ARG A 175 14.25 23.72 3.53
C ARG A 175 14.91 22.36 3.74
N LYS A 176 16.13 22.17 3.23
CA LYS A 176 16.93 20.94 3.45
C LYS A 176 17.27 20.75 4.93
N ALA A 177 17.67 21.81 5.63
CA ALA A 177 17.96 21.76 7.06
C ALA A 177 16.70 21.37 7.87
N SER A 178 15.55 21.97 7.56
CA SER A 178 14.28 21.62 8.20
C SER A 178 13.87 20.16 7.94
N LEU A 179 14.04 19.67 6.71
CA LEU A 179 13.79 18.28 6.36
C LEU A 179 14.74 17.33 7.12
N ALA A 180 16.03 17.65 7.19
CA ALA A 180 17.02 16.87 7.93
C ALA A 180 16.69 16.80 9.42
N GLU A 181 16.26 17.91 10.04
CA GLU A 181 15.78 17.93 11.42
C GLU A 181 14.52 17.09 11.63
N SER A 182 13.59 17.11 10.67
CA SER A 182 12.40 16.26 10.71
C SER A 182 12.77 14.77 10.59
N GLN A 183 13.71 14.44 9.70
CA GLN A 183 14.20 13.07 9.51
C GLN A 183 14.95 12.57 10.74
N ALA A 184 15.81 13.39 11.35
CA ALA A 184 16.51 13.05 12.59
C ALA A 184 15.53 12.78 13.74
N ARG A 185 14.49 13.62 13.89
CA ARG A 185 13.42 13.39 14.87
C ARG A 185 12.64 12.10 14.61
N ALA A 186 12.34 11.80 13.34
CA ALA A 186 11.67 10.57 12.96
C ALA A 186 12.55 9.33 13.24
N GLU A 187 13.85 9.41 12.96
CA GLU A 187 14.82 8.34 13.25
C GLU A 187 14.97 8.11 14.75
N GLU A 188 15.10 9.17 15.55
CA GLU A 188 15.14 9.07 17.02
C GLU A 188 13.87 8.42 17.58
N ALA A 189 12.69 8.81 17.06
CA ALA A 189 11.43 8.19 17.44
C ALA A 189 11.40 6.70 17.09
N ARG A 190 11.88 6.31 15.91
CA ARG A 190 12.00 4.90 15.51
C ARG A 190 12.93 4.11 16.42
N ILE A 191 14.12 4.64 16.71
CA ILE A 191 15.08 4.00 17.63
C ILE A 191 14.44 3.80 19.01
N LYS A 192 13.72 4.81 19.51
CA LYS A 192 13.02 4.73 20.79
C LYS A 192 11.91 3.68 20.79
N ASP A 193 11.14 3.59 19.71
CA ASP A 193 10.06 2.61 19.59
C ASP A 193 10.59 1.18 19.40
N GLU A 194 11.68 1.00 18.65
CA GLU A 194 12.40 -0.27 18.56
C GLU A 194 12.98 -0.69 19.93
N ALA A 195 13.56 0.23 20.69
CA ALA A 195 14.06 -0.02 22.04
C ALA A 195 12.92 -0.42 23.00
N LYS A 196 11.78 0.29 22.96
CA LYS A 196 10.58 -0.08 23.73
C LYS A 196 10.05 -1.46 23.34
N ALA A 197 9.99 -1.76 22.04
CA ALA A 197 9.53 -3.05 21.56
C ALA A 197 10.45 -4.19 22.02
N LYS A 198 11.78 -3.97 21.99
CA LYS A 198 12.76 -4.91 22.52
C LYS A 198 12.59 -5.11 24.02
N ALA A 199 12.50 -4.04 24.81
CA ALA A 199 12.28 -4.13 26.25
C ALA A 199 10.98 -4.86 26.60
N LYS A 200 9.91 -4.64 25.82
CA LYS A 200 8.64 -5.37 26.00
C LYS A 200 8.79 -6.87 25.74
N ARG A 201 9.49 -7.26 24.66
CA ARG A 201 9.74 -8.69 24.35
C ARG A 201 10.58 -9.35 25.43
N GLU A 202 11.63 -8.69 25.90
CA GLU A 202 12.47 -9.20 26.99
C GLU A 202 11.67 -9.35 28.30
N ALA A 203 10.78 -8.40 28.61
CA ALA A 203 9.89 -8.51 29.77
C ALA A 203 8.90 -9.69 29.64
N GLU A 204 8.28 -9.87 28.47
CA GLU A 204 7.40 -11.02 28.19
C GLU A 204 8.15 -12.35 28.28
N GLU A 205 9.39 -12.41 27.79
CA GLU A 205 10.25 -13.59 27.89
C GLU A 205 10.66 -13.90 29.33
N GLN A 206 11.01 -12.88 30.12
CA GLN A 206 11.31 -13.02 31.54
C GLN A 206 10.07 -13.49 32.32
N GLU A 207 8.88 -12.96 32.02
CA GLU A 207 7.64 -13.41 32.63
C GLU A 207 7.37 -14.88 32.28
N LEU A 208 7.50 -15.26 31.01
CA LEU A 208 7.34 -16.65 30.56
C LEU A 208 8.34 -17.60 31.23
N SER A 209 9.60 -17.18 31.33
CA SER A 209 10.66 -17.94 31.99
C SER A 209 10.37 -18.11 33.48
N SER A 210 9.98 -17.04 34.17
CA SER A 210 9.61 -17.10 35.59
C SER A 210 8.36 -17.97 35.84
N ARG A 211 7.38 -17.94 34.93
CA ARG A 211 6.20 -18.82 34.99
C ARG A 211 6.61 -20.28 34.84
N LYS A 212 7.46 -20.59 33.87
CA LYS A 212 7.97 -21.95 33.66
C LYS A 212 8.78 -22.45 34.85
N GLN A 213 9.62 -21.61 35.44
CA GLN A 213 10.37 -21.94 36.66
C GLN A 213 9.43 -22.29 37.82
N ARG A 214 8.36 -21.50 38.03
CA ARG A 214 7.33 -21.83 39.04
C ARG A 214 6.65 -23.17 38.77
N GLU A 215 6.28 -23.44 37.52
CA GLU A 215 5.68 -24.72 37.12
C GLU A 215 6.65 -25.91 37.38
N ASP A 216 7.93 -25.74 37.08
CA ASP A 216 8.97 -26.76 37.31
C ASP A 216 9.25 -26.96 38.80
N GLU A 217 9.29 -25.89 39.61
CA GLU A 217 9.39 -25.97 41.07
C GLU A 217 8.19 -26.70 41.69
N GLU A 218 6.97 -26.41 41.25
CA GLU A 218 5.76 -27.12 41.67
C GLU A 218 5.83 -28.61 41.33
N ARG A 219 6.31 -28.95 40.13
CA ARG A 219 6.56 -30.35 39.73
C ARG A 219 7.56 -31.04 40.66
N VAL A 220 8.68 -30.39 40.95
CA VAL A 220 9.69 -30.96 41.86
C VAL A 220 9.12 -31.15 43.26
N ARG A 221 8.32 -30.21 43.78
CA ARG A 221 7.64 -30.35 45.08
C ARG A 221 6.67 -31.53 45.08
N GLN A 222 5.90 -31.70 44.01
CA GLN A 222 4.95 -32.80 43.86
C GLN A 222 5.65 -34.16 43.86
N VAL A 223 6.75 -34.30 43.11
CA VAL A 223 7.53 -35.55 43.05
C VAL A 223 8.11 -35.89 44.41
N LYS A 224 8.76 -34.92 45.09
CA LYS A 224 9.30 -35.12 46.44
C LYS A 224 8.24 -35.56 47.44
N MET A 225 7.01 -35.03 47.33
CA MET A 225 5.91 -35.44 48.18
C MET A 225 5.50 -36.89 47.93
N TRP A 226 5.40 -37.31 46.67
CA TRP A 226 5.09 -38.70 46.33
C TRP A 226 6.19 -39.66 46.80
N ASP A 227 7.46 -39.27 46.67
CA ASP A 227 8.60 -40.05 47.16
C ASP A 227 8.51 -40.23 48.69
N ASN A 228 8.22 -39.16 49.44
CA ASN A 228 8.09 -39.23 50.91
C ASN A 228 6.92 -40.11 51.38
N LEU A 229 5.85 -40.20 50.58
CA LEU A 229 4.67 -41.00 50.87
C LEU A 229 4.72 -42.42 50.27
N ASN A 230 5.82 -42.77 49.58
CA ASN A 230 5.96 -44.02 48.82
C ASN A 230 4.78 -44.27 47.84
N ALA A 231 4.22 -43.21 47.26
CA ALA A 231 3.08 -43.29 46.34
C ALA A 231 3.54 -43.69 44.93
N ILE A 232 3.69 -45.00 44.70
CA ILE A 232 4.19 -45.54 43.42
C ILE A 232 3.05 -45.74 42.42
N THR A 233 1.84 -46.07 42.89
CA THR A 233 0.71 -46.34 41.99
C THR A 233 -0.03 -45.07 41.57
N LEU A 234 -0.61 -45.08 40.38
CA LEU A 234 -1.41 -43.95 39.87
C LEU A 234 -2.59 -43.60 40.80
N ALA A 235 -3.18 -44.60 41.47
CA ALA A 235 -4.28 -44.39 42.40
C ALA A 235 -3.83 -43.66 43.68
N GLU A 236 -2.67 -44.02 44.22
CA GLU A 236 -2.06 -43.35 45.39
C GLU A 236 -1.60 -41.93 45.04
N GLN A 237 -1.05 -41.74 43.84
CA GLN A 237 -0.69 -40.42 43.31
C GLN A 237 -1.92 -39.54 43.14
N GLN A 238 -3.07 -40.11 42.72
CA GLN A 238 -4.33 -39.38 42.62
C GLN A 238 -4.89 -38.96 43.98
N SER A 239 -4.74 -39.79 45.02
CA SER A 239 -5.23 -39.44 46.36
C SER A 239 -4.31 -38.47 47.12
N THR A 240 -3.02 -38.42 46.77
CA THR A 240 -2.00 -37.59 47.45
C THR A 240 -1.54 -36.37 46.63
N CYS A 241 -2.15 -36.15 45.46
CA CYS A 241 -1.78 -35.04 44.57
C CYS A 241 -2.06 -33.68 45.22
N LEU A 242 -1.10 -32.76 45.17
CA LEU A 242 -1.39 -31.34 45.35
C LEU A 242 -1.97 -30.86 44.03
N HIS A 243 -3.26 -30.58 44.02
CA HIS A 243 -3.87 -29.98 42.85
C HIS A 243 -3.33 -28.55 42.71
N THR A 244 -2.58 -28.31 41.63
CA THR A 244 -2.03 -26.99 41.31
C THR A 244 -3.14 -26.05 40.84
N THR A 245 -2.82 -24.76 40.79
CA THR A 245 -3.69 -23.74 40.20
C THR A 245 -3.69 -23.80 38.67
N PHE A 246 -2.70 -24.47 38.07
CA PHE A 246 -2.54 -24.55 36.62
C PHE A 246 -3.01 -25.90 36.06
N TRP A 247 -4.22 -25.90 35.50
CA TRP A 247 -4.79 -27.07 34.81
C TRP A 247 -4.94 -26.77 33.31
N PRO A 248 -4.16 -27.42 32.43
CA PRO A 248 -4.31 -27.25 30.99
C PRO A 248 -5.69 -27.72 30.50
N LYS A 249 -6.23 -26.95 29.56
CA LYS A 249 -7.50 -27.24 28.86
C LYS A 249 -7.25 -28.28 27.76
N GLU A 250 -8.01 -29.36 27.76
CA GLU A 250 -7.91 -30.46 26.82
C GLU A 250 -9.24 -30.67 26.09
N ALA A 251 -9.24 -30.52 24.76
CA ALA A 251 -10.40 -30.76 23.92
C ALA A 251 -10.50 -32.26 23.57
N ARG A 252 -11.66 -32.87 23.83
CA ARG A 252 -11.93 -34.29 23.58
C ARG A 252 -13.03 -34.48 22.54
N LYS A 253 -12.93 -35.55 21.77
CA LYS A 253 -13.95 -35.92 20.75
C LYS A 253 -15.28 -36.37 21.35
N ARG A 254 -15.31 -36.78 22.63
CA ARG A 254 -16.49 -37.31 23.32
C ARG A 254 -16.67 -36.61 24.68
N LYS A 255 -17.91 -36.62 25.19
CA LYS A 255 -18.23 -36.19 26.55
C LYS A 255 -17.41 -36.99 27.56
N PHE A 256 -16.71 -36.31 28.47
CA PHE A 256 -15.95 -36.94 29.54
C PHE A 256 -16.75 -36.96 30.84
N LYS A 257 -16.43 -37.91 31.73
CA LYS A 257 -16.95 -37.95 33.10
C LYS A 257 -16.01 -37.15 33.99
N CYS A 258 -16.53 -36.13 34.68
CA CYS A 258 -15.75 -35.37 35.64
C CYS A 258 -15.37 -36.24 36.85
N GLY A 259 -14.09 -36.25 37.22
CA GLY A 259 -13.61 -37.00 38.38
C GLY A 259 -14.13 -36.45 39.72
N CYS A 260 -14.45 -35.16 39.80
CA CYS A 260 -14.93 -34.54 41.05
C CYS A 260 -16.43 -34.68 41.26
N CYS A 261 -17.26 -34.34 40.25
CA CYS A 261 -18.73 -34.39 40.39
C CYS A 261 -19.39 -35.62 39.76
N GLY A 262 -18.62 -36.49 39.09
CA GLY A 262 -19.15 -37.70 38.44
C GLY A 262 -20.04 -37.46 37.21
N GLN A 263 -20.37 -36.20 36.89
CA GLN A 263 -21.27 -35.83 35.80
C GLN A 263 -20.58 -35.90 34.43
N LYS A 264 -21.32 -36.29 33.39
CA LYS A 264 -20.87 -36.19 31.99
C LYS A 264 -20.95 -34.74 31.53
N ARG A 265 -19.81 -34.16 31.15
CA ARG A 265 -19.70 -32.77 30.69
C ARG A 265 -19.33 -32.70 29.21
N GLY A 266 -19.30 -31.48 28.65
CA GLY A 266 -18.98 -31.23 27.25
C GLY A 266 -17.59 -31.74 26.83
N PRO A 267 -17.20 -31.54 25.56
CA PRO A 267 -15.93 -32.03 25.03
C PRO A 267 -14.68 -31.40 25.70
N THR A 268 -14.84 -30.30 26.44
CA THR A 268 -13.74 -29.57 27.09
C THR A 268 -13.50 -30.08 28.50
N ALA A 269 -12.35 -30.71 28.74
CA ALA A 269 -11.90 -31.15 30.06
C ALA A 269 -10.69 -30.32 30.54
N TYR A 270 -10.49 -30.24 31.85
CA TYR A 270 -9.27 -29.73 32.44
C TYR A 270 -8.52 -30.89 33.08
N LYS A 271 -7.26 -31.08 32.69
CA LYS A 271 -6.46 -32.22 33.15
C LYS A 271 -5.43 -31.74 34.16
N CYS A 272 -5.36 -32.37 35.34
CA CYS A 272 -4.27 -32.11 36.27
C CYS A 272 -2.93 -32.57 35.65
N PRO A 273 -1.89 -31.73 35.61
CA PRO A 273 -0.60 -32.11 35.02
C PRO A 273 0.14 -33.19 35.82
N HIS A 274 -0.22 -33.38 37.09
CA HIS A 274 0.43 -34.33 37.99
C HIS A 274 -0.29 -35.68 38.04
N CYS A 275 -1.58 -35.71 38.42
CA CYS A 275 -2.31 -36.97 38.60
C CYS A 275 -3.23 -37.37 37.43
N ALA A 276 -3.19 -36.62 36.32
CA ALA A 276 -4.00 -36.83 35.12
C ALA A 276 -5.54 -36.83 35.34
N LEU A 277 -6.01 -36.37 36.50
CA LEU A 277 -7.44 -36.25 36.83
C LEU A 277 -8.13 -35.25 35.89
N LEU A 278 -9.32 -35.60 35.39
CA LEU A 278 -10.14 -34.73 34.54
C LEU A 278 -11.25 -34.05 35.35
N SER A 279 -11.23 -32.72 35.38
CA SER A 279 -12.24 -31.89 36.03
C SER A 279 -13.01 -31.05 35.02
N CYS A 280 -14.23 -30.63 35.39
CA CYS A 280 -15.00 -29.65 34.62
C CYS A 280 -14.74 -28.24 35.13
N GLN A 281 -14.99 -27.23 34.29
CA GLN A 281 -14.74 -25.82 34.60
C GLN A 281 -15.30 -25.40 35.97
N GLY A 282 -16.56 -25.74 36.27
CA GLY A 282 -17.19 -25.38 37.55
C GLY A 282 -16.52 -26.04 38.77
N CYS A 283 -16.12 -27.32 38.67
CA CYS A 283 -15.39 -27.98 39.75
C CYS A 283 -13.98 -27.41 39.91
N LEU A 284 -13.32 -27.05 38.80
CA LEU A 284 -12.00 -26.44 38.82
C LEU A 284 -12.03 -25.06 39.47
N SER A 285 -12.97 -24.19 39.11
CA SER A 285 -13.12 -22.85 39.71
C SER A 285 -13.33 -22.92 41.21
N ASN A 286 -14.20 -23.82 41.68
CA ASN A 286 -14.43 -24.03 43.11
C ASN A 286 -13.18 -24.56 43.84
N LEU A 287 -12.40 -25.44 43.18
CA LEU A 287 -11.16 -25.97 43.75
C LEU A 287 -10.09 -24.87 43.87
N ILE A 288 -9.92 -24.04 42.85
CA ILE A 288 -8.98 -22.91 42.85
C ILE A 288 -9.34 -21.89 43.94
N GLN A 289 -10.63 -21.57 44.09
CA GLN A 289 -11.09 -20.66 45.16
C GLN A 289 -10.80 -21.21 46.56
N LYS A 290 -10.98 -22.53 46.77
CA LYS A 290 -10.64 -23.18 48.05
C LYS A 290 -9.13 -23.15 48.33
N LEU A 291 -8.31 -23.39 47.31
CA LEU A 291 -6.85 -23.32 47.44
C LEU A 291 -6.39 -21.90 47.77
N ALA A 292 -6.91 -20.90 47.06
CA ALA A 292 -6.60 -19.48 47.32
C ALA A 292 -7.02 -19.06 48.75
N ALA A 293 -8.17 -19.53 49.23
CA ALA A 293 -8.63 -19.28 50.59
C ALA A 293 -7.80 -20.00 51.67
N SER A 294 -7.14 -21.11 51.34
CA SER A 294 -6.25 -21.83 52.27
C SER A 294 -4.82 -21.27 52.34
N THR A 295 -4.43 -20.46 51.37
CA THR A 295 -3.11 -19.81 51.29
C THR A 295 -3.11 -18.35 51.77
N SER A 296 -4.28 -17.82 52.14
CA SER A 296 -4.48 -16.46 52.68
C SER A 296 -4.63 -16.52 54.20
#